data_AF-A0AAV0GN31-F1
#
_entry.id   AF-A0AAV0GN31-F1
#
_cell.length_a   1.000
_cell.length_b   1.000
_cell.length_c   1.000
_cell.angle_alpha   90.00
_cell.angle_beta   90.00
_cell.angle_gamma   90.00
#
_symmetry.space_group_name_H-M   'P 1'
#
loop_
_entity.id
_entity.type
_entity.pdbx_description
1 polymer ?
#
loop_
_entity_poly.entity_id
_entity_poly.type
_entity_poly.pdbx_seq_one_letter_code
_entity_poly.pdbx_strand_id
1 'polypeptide(L)'
;MPLSKREIRHLLYIEEVEQLHVIFKALLTKMDRCLLKLDASTLKSSGEGELSRTSGSQYLAILKELNEIAKLYQKAGEQFWTLMKLRKTSICGLIVKYAKRTDDHQWLLMHKEVTDFESRRHLAMMMLPEVKEDYEDLFEMLIDRAHLLEESFAYIGRAESESLHGGLFMEFKNEEATGPGVMREWFPLVVEAIFNPENALFLACPNDRRRFYPNPASKVQPRHLEFFNFSGRVIALALMHKVQVGIVLDRVLFLQLAGADIHLEDIRDADPILYSSCKQILDMDAEFIDSDALGLTFVREFEELGSRKVVQLCPNGKNIIVNSKNREEYIKLLIHHRFVTSISEQVSHFARGFSDILLKGSLPSFFFRSLELQDLDWVLYGSDAPICVEDWKEHTDYNGFEETDPQISWFWKVFFFLLSSWFIYYGS
;
A
#
# COMPACT_ATOMS: atom_id res chain seq x y z
N MET A 1 18.24 29.42 -17.72
CA MET A 1 19.66 29.47 -18.12
C MET A 1 20.53 29.86 -16.93
N PRO A 2 21.75 29.31 -16.80
CA PRO A 2 22.88 29.89 -17.53
C PRO A 2 23.72 28.84 -18.28
N LEU A 3 24.13 29.15 -19.51
CA LEU A 3 25.22 28.46 -20.20
C LEU A 3 26.25 29.52 -20.59
N SER A 4 27.51 29.31 -20.21
CA SER A 4 28.61 30.26 -20.40
C SER A 4 29.39 30.01 -21.70
N LYS A 5 29.65 31.09 -22.45
CA LYS A 5 30.84 31.36 -23.30
C LYS A 5 31.30 30.29 -24.30
N ARG A 6 30.37 29.61 -24.98
CA ARG A 6 30.60 28.85 -26.23
C ARG A 6 29.62 29.29 -27.35
N GLU A 7 29.32 30.59 -27.40
CA GLU A 7 28.03 31.12 -27.88
C GLU A 7 27.90 31.44 -29.39
N ILE A 8 28.83 31.07 -30.28
CA ILE A 8 28.71 31.49 -31.70
C ILE A 8 28.37 30.32 -32.66
N ARG A 9 28.54 29.05 -32.26
CA ARG A 9 28.04 27.89 -33.05
C ARG A 9 26.67 27.36 -32.62
N HIS A 10 26.05 27.97 -31.60
CA HIS A 10 24.80 27.50 -30.99
C HIS A 10 23.53 28.21 -31.49
N LEU A 11 23.63 29.40 -32.12
CA LEU A 11 22.46 30.19 -32.53
C LEU A 11 21.57 29.47 -33.57
N LEU A 12 22.18 28.77 -34.53
CA LEU A 12 21.52 27.94 -35.56
C LEU A 12 20.93 26.62 -35.03
N TYR A 13 20.94 26.37 -33.73
CA TYR A 13 20.21 25.25 -33.13
C TYR A 13 19.21 25.72 -32.07
N ILE A 14 19.33 26.98 -31.62
CA ILE A 14 18.42 27.56 -30.64
C ILE A 14 17.03 27.75 -31.28
N GLU A 15 16.97 28.24 -32.52
CA GLU A 15 15.69 28.42 -33.23
C GLU A 15 14.96 27.08 -33.44
N GLU A 16 15.69 26.02 -33.78
CA GLU A 16 15.15 24.67 -33.98
C GLU A 16 14.67 24.06 -32.66
N VAL A 17 15.42 24.24 -31.57
CA VAL A 17 15.02 23.79 -30.23
C VAL A 17 13.77 24.54 -29.74
N GLU A 18 13.67 25.84 -30.04
CA GLU A 18 12.48 26.64 -29.75
C GLU A 18 11.27 26.19 -30.59
N GLN A 19 11.45 25.87 -31.87
CA GLN A 19 10.38 25.31 -32.70
C GLN A 19 9.88 23.97 -32.16
N LEU A 20 10.78 23.07 -31.74
CA LEU A 20 10.41 21.82 -31.09
C LEU A 20 9.62 22.05 -29.78
N HIS A 21 9.98 23.09 -29.02
CA HIS A 21 9.23 23.47 -27.82
C HIS A 21 7.81 23.98 -28.13
N VAL A 22 7.65 24.73 -29.23
CA VAL A 22 6.33 25.18 -29.72
C VAL A 22 5.48 23.98 -30.14
N ILE A 23 6.07 23.00 -30.84
CA ILE A 23 5.39 21.75 -31.22
C ILE A 23 4.94 20.99 -29.97
N PHE A 24 5.80 20.84 -28.96
CA PHE A 24 5.44 20.23 -27.68
C PHE A 24 4.24 20.91 -27.05
N LYS A 25 4.23 22.25 -26.94
CA LYS A 25 3.09 23.01 -26.37
C LYS A 25 1.81 22.80 -27.16
N ALA A 26 1.89 22.76 -28.50
CA ALA A 26 0.74 22.52 -29.36
C ALA A 26 0.19 21.10 -29.18
N LEU A 27 1.06 20.09 -29.06
CA LEU A 27 0.67 18.71 -28.78
C LEU A 27 0.04 18.58 -27.39
N LEU A 28 0.64 19.19 -26.37
CA LEU A 28 0.11 19.19 -25.01
C LEU A 28 -1.29 19.83 -24.95
N THR A 29 -1.49 20.95 -25.66
CA THR A 29 -2.79 21.61 -25.77
C THR A 29 -3.83 20.75 -26.51
N LYS A 30 -3.42 20.03 -27.55
CA LYS A 30 -4.32 19.09 -28.23
C LYS A 30 -4.69 17.93 -27.31
N MET A 31 -3.73 17.39 -26.58
CA MET A 31 -3.96 16.31 -25.61
C MET A 31 -4.94 16.77 -24.52
N ASP A 32 -4.77 17.97 -23.97
CA ASP A 32 -5.71 18.57 -23.01
C ASP A 32 -7.16 18.55 -23.52
N ARG A 33 -7.36 19.01 -24.76
CA ARG A 33 -8.69 19.04 -25.39
C ARG A 33 -9.26 17.64 -25.61
N CYS A 34 -8.43 16.65 -25.92
CA CYS A 34 -8.88 15.28 -26.07
C CYS A 34 -9.28 14.67 -24.73
N LEU A 35 -8.48 14.84 -23.68
CA LEU A 35 -8.82 14.40 -22.32
C LEU A 35 -10.10 15.08 -21.82
N LEU A 36 -10.26 16.39 -22.04
CA LEU A 36 -11.49 17.10 -21.68
C LEU A 36 -12.75 16.52 -22.36
N LYS A 37 -12.62 16.08 -23.62
CA LYS A 37 -13.73 15.42 -24.33
C LYS A 37 -14.04 14.04 -23.76
N LEU A 38 -13.03 13.32 -23.26
CA LEU A 38 -13.22 12.05 -22.58
C LEU A 38 -14.04 12.22 -21.29
N ASP A 39 -13.67 13.19 -20.45
CA ASP A 39 -14.43 13.53 -19.22
C ASP A 39 -15.92 13.78 -19.52
N ALA A 40 -16.21 14.52 -20.60
CA ALA A 40 -17.58 14.85 -21.00
C ALA A 40 -18.37 13.66 -21.55
N SER A 41 -17.68 12.63 -22.06
CA SER A 41 -18.30 11.41 -22.61
C SER A 41 -18.57 10.36 -21.54
N THR A 42 -17.71 10.23 -20.53
CA THR A 42 -17.90 9.30 -19.39
C THR A 42 -19.12 9.67 -18.53
N LEU A 43 -19.51 10.96 -18.50
CA LEU A 43 -20.73 11.43 -17.83
C LEU A 43 -22.02 11.18 -18.65
N LYS A 44 -21.90 10.78 -19.92
CA LYS A 44 -23.02 10.52 -20.84
C LYS A 44 -23.10 9.05 -21.20
N SER A 45 -23.14 8.16 -20.22
CA SER A 45 -23.36 6.73 -20.47
C SER A 45 -24.85 6.47 -20.76
N SER A 46 -25.28 6.71 -22.00
CA SER A 46 -26.35 5.94 -22.64
C SER A 46 -26.20 6.03 -24.17
N GLY A 47 -25.40 5.11 -24.73
CA GLY A 47 -25.34 4.84 -26.17
C GLY A 47 -24.40 5.75 -26.96
N GLU A 48 -23.53 5.11 -27.76
CA GLU A 48 -22.71 5.70 -28.83
C GLU A 48 -21.43 6.43 -28.43
N GLY A 49 -20.35 5.65 -28.27
CA GLY A 49 -18.98 6.17 -28.38
C GLY A 49 -17.94 5.49 -27.51
N GLU A 50 -17.94 4.15 -27.37
CA GLU A 50 -16.78 3.50 -26.77
C GLU A 50 -15.55 3.73 -27.65
N LEU A 51 -14.50 4.36 -27.10
CA LEU A 51 -13.21 4.36 -27.77
C LEU A 51 -12.76 2.91 -27.95
N SER A 52 -12.29 2.59 -29.16
CA SER A 52 -11.59 1.33 -29.40
C SER A 52 -10.46 1.17 -28.38
N ARG A 53 -10.25 -0.07 -27.90
CA ARG A 53 -9.12 -0.43 -27.01
C ARG A 53 -7.78 0.06 -27.55
N THR A 54 -7.60 0.04 -28.87
CA THR A 54 -6.38 0.55 -29.52
C THR A 54 -6.22 2.06 -29.36
N SER A 55 -7.29 2.83 -29.54
CA SER A 55 -7.29 4.28 -29.39
C SER A 55 -6.99 4.70 -27.96
N GLY A 56 -7.58 4.04 -26.95
CA GLY A 56 -7.34 4.33 -25.53
C GLY A 56 -5.87 4.13 -25.11
N SER A 57 -5.26 3.01 -25.53
CA SER A 57 -3.85 2.73 -25.23
C SER A 57 -2.87 3.75 -25.84
N GLN A 58 -3.23 4.36 -26.99
CA GLN A 58 -2.42 5.40 -27.61
C GLN A 58 -2.35 6.68 -26.76
N TYR A 59 -3.39 7.00 -25.98
CA TYR A 59 -3.36 8.18 -25.10
C TYR A 59 -2.27 8.06 -24.04
N LEU A 60 -2.20 6.91 -23.35
CA LEU A 60 -1.18 6.68 -22.32
C LEU A 60 0.23 6.71 -22.92
N ALA A 61 0.42 6.11 -24.10
CA ALA A 61 1.70 6.15 -24.80
C ALA A 61 2.10 7.59 -25.18
N ILE A 62 1.19 8.37 -25.76
CA ILE A 62 1.47 9.77 -26.11
C ILE A 62 1.76 10.61 -24.86
N LEU A 63 1.01 10.41 -23.77
CA LEU A 63 1.25 11.12 -22.51
C LEU A 63 2.63 10.79 -21.92
N LYS A 64 3.07 9.53 -22.03
CA LYS A 64 4.42 9.13 -21.63
C LYS A 64 5.49 9.84 -22.46
N GLU A 65 5.34 9.87 -23.78
CA GLU A 65 6.29 10.59 -24.65
C GLU A 65 6.30 12.10 -24.35
N LEU A 66 5.13 12.70 -24.10
CA LEU A 66 5.03 14.10 -23.70
C LEU A 66 5.71 14.36 -22.35
N ASN A 67 5.61 13.44 -21.39
CA ASN A 67 6.34 13.54 -20.12
C ASN A 67 7.86 13.53 -20.35
N GLU A 68 8.38 12.64 -21.19
CA GLU A 68 9.81 12.58 -21.50
C GLU A 68 10.30 13.85 -22.21
N ILE A 69 9.54 14.37 -23.18
CA ILE A 69 9.84 15.63 -23.85
C ILE A 69 9.80 16.81 -22.87
N ALA A 70 8.84 16.83 -21.93
CA ALA A 70 8.69 17.89 -20.94
C ALA A 70 9.92 18.02 -20.02
N LYS A 71 10.65 16.93 -19.78
CA LYS A 71 11.91 16.95 -18.99
C LYS A 71 13.04 17.72 -19.68
N LEU A 72 12.97 17.90 -21.00
CA LEU A 72 14.01 18.57 -21.78
C LEU A 72 13.95 20.10 -21.70
N TYR A 73 12.81 20.67 -21.28
CA TYR A 73 12.57 22.12 -21.31
C TYR A 73 12.28 22.70 -19.92
N GLN A 74 12.85 23.88 -19.64
CA GLN A 74 12.60 24.60 -18.39
C GLN A 74 11.10 24.95 -18.26
N LYS A 75 10.49 24.65 -17.10
CA LYS A 75 9.06 24.84 -16.79
C LYS A 75 8.05 23.99 -17.60
N ALA A 76 8.50 23.21 -18.59
CA ALA A 76 7.58 22.35 -19.35
C ALA A 76 7.05 21.18 -18.50
N GLY A 77 7.87 20.62 -17.62
CA GLY A 77 7.43 19.61 -16.64
C GLY A 77 6.29 20.12 -15.76
N GLU A 78 6.40 21.34 -15.22
CA GLU A 78 5.33 21.95 -14.42
C GLU A 78 4.04 22.13 -15.24
N GLN A 79 4.14 22.54 -16.50
CA GLN A 79 2.98 22.67 -17.40
C GLN A 79 2.32 21.32 -17.68
N PHE A 80 3.12 20.29 -17.96
CA PHE A 80 2.64 18.93 -18.18
C PHE A 80 1.89 18.40 -16.94
N TRP A 81 2.52 18.47 -15.77
CA TRP A 81 1.90 17.96 -14.54
C TRP A 81 0.70 18.79 -14.08
N THR A 82 0.66 20.09 -14.36
CA THR A 82 -0.53 20.91 -14.10
C THR A 82 -1.73 20.44 -14.93
N LEU A 83 -1.51 20.13 -16.21
CA LEU A 83 -2.54 19.55 -17.07
C LEU A 83 -2.97 18.18 -16.55
N MET A 84 -2.03 17.31 -16.19
CA MET A 84 -2.33 15.99 -15.65
C MET A 84 -3.20 16.07 -14.39
N LYS A 85 -2.92 17.01 -13.47
CA LYS A 85 -3.77 17.27 -12.30
C LYS A 85 -5.17 17.76 -12.68
N LEU A 86 -5.27 18.65 -13.67
CA LEU A 86 -6.55 19.20 -14.13
C LEU A 86 -7.44 18.14 -14.82
N ARG A 87 -6.84 17.12 -15.44
CA ARG A 87 -7.53 16.03 -16.16
C ARG A 87 -7.47 14.70 -15.43
N LYS A 88 -7.34 14.73 -14.10
CA LYS A 88 -7.18 13.56 -13.24
C LYS A 88 -8.19 12.45 -13.54
N THR A 89 -9.49 12.76 -13.62
CA THR A 89 -10.57 11.79 -13.88
C THR A 89 -10.36 11.02 -15.18
N SER A 90 -10.15 11.72 -16.29
CA SER A 90 -9.87 11.08 -17.59
C SER A 90 -8.63 10.20 -17.55
N ILE A 91 -7.56 10.66 -16.91
CA ILE A 91 -6.31 9.89 -16.81
C ILE A 91 -6.54 8.62 -15.99
N CYS A 92 -7.24 8.71 -14.86
CA CYS A 92 -7.55 7.55 -14.03
C CYS A 92 -8.42 6.53 -14.80
N GLY A 93 -9.45 7.00 -15.51
CA GLY A 93 -10.27 6.14 -16.37
C GLY A 93 -9.48 5.49 -17.52
N LEU A 94 -8.54 6.23 -18.13
CA LEU A 94 -7.64 5.66 -19.13
C LEU A 94 -6.72 4.58 -18.56
N ILE A 95 -6.17 4.80 -17.37
CA ILE A 95 -5.34 3.83 -16.66
C ILE A 95 -6.12 2.55 -16.42
N VAL A 96 -7.27 2.63 -15.74
CA VAL A 96 -8.06 1.45 -15.37
C VAL A 96 -8.56 0.66 -16.59
N LYS A 97 -8.93 1.35 -17.68
CA LYS A 97 -9.51 0.70 -18.86
C LYS A 97 -8.46 0.19 -19.86
N TYR A 98 -7.29 0.82 -19.97
CA TYR A 98 -6.35 0.58 -21.08
C TYR A 98 -4.90 0.32 -20.68
N ALA A 99 -4.50 0.48 -19.41
CA ALA A 99 -3.15 0.13 -18.99
C ALA A 99 -2.90 -1.37 -19.20
N LYS A 100 -1.67 -1.72 -19.62
CA LYS A 100 -1.24 -3.11 -19.77
C LYS A 100 -0.01 -3.37 -18.90
N ARG A 101 0.11 -4.60 -18.39
CA ARG A 101 1.27 -5.05 -17.61
C ARG A 101 2.60 -4.94 -18.36
N THR A 102 2.57 -5.03 -19.70
CA THR A 102 3.76 -4.90 -20.56
C THR A 102 4.28 -3.47 -20.68
N ASP A 103 3.46 -2.49 -20.33
CA ASP A 103 3.80 -1.08 -20.46
C ASP A 103 4.48 -0.59 -19.16
N ASP A 104 5.43 0.31 -19.28
CA ASP A 104 6.04 0.95 -18.11
C ASP A 104 5.20 2.17 -17.66
N HIS A 105 4.51 1.97 -16.54
CA HIS A 105 3.67 2.95 -15.84
C HIS A 105 4.36 3.60 -14.64
N GLN A 106 5.66 3.38 -14.43
CA GLN A 106 6.35 3.87 -13.23
C GLN A 106 6.29 5.39 -13.12
N TRP A 107 6.31 6.08 -14.25
CA TRP A 107 6.20 7.53 -14.34
C TRP A 107 4.86 8.08 -13.80
N LEU A 108 3.77 7.31 -13.81
CA LEU A 108 2.47 7.70 -13.22
C LEU A 108 2.42 7.39 -11.72
N LEU A 109 2.90 6.19 -11.34
CA LEU A 109 2.89 5.72 -9.95
C LEU A 109 3.71 6.61 -8.99
N MET A 110 4.69 7.34 -9.52
CA MET A 110 5.49 8.29 -8.74
C MET A 110 4.81 9.65 -8.52
N HIS A 111 3.68 9.91 -9.19
CA HIS A 111 2.92 11.16 -9.12
C HIS A 111 1.49 10.91 -8.63
N LYS A 112 1.36 10.58 -7.34
CA LYS A 112 0.08 10.21 -6.70
C LYS A 112 -0.99 11.30 -6.81
N GLU A 113 -0.59 12.55 -6.96
CA GLU A 113 -1.49 13.69 -7.08
C GLU A 113 -2.32 13.70 -8.38
N VAL A 114 -1.89 12.95 -9.40
CA VAL A 114 -2.64 12.81 -10.67
C VAL A 114 -3.40 11.49 -10.79
N THR A 115 -3.33 10.64 -9.76
CA THR A 115 -4.00 9.33 -9.70
C THR A 115 -4.96 9.27 -8.52
N ASP A 116 -6.00 8.45 -8.63
CA ASP A 116 -6.94 8.14 -7.55
C ASP A 116 -6.68 6.73 -7.00
N PHE A 117 -7.46 6.35 -5.98
CA PHE A 117 -7.37 5.03 -5.37
C PHE A 117 -7.43 3.91 -6.41
N GLU A 118 -8.43 3.95 -7.30
CA GLU A 118 -8.70 2.84 -8.22
C GLU A 118 -7.57 2.66 -9.24
N SER A 119 -7.08 3.76 -9.81
CA SER A 119 -5.95 3.74 -10.74
C SER A 119 -4.63 3.32 -10.07
N ARG A 120 -4.33 3.79 -8.84
CA ARG A 120 -3.14 3.36 -8.10
C ARG A 120 -3.21 1.89 -7.73
N ARG A 121 -4.35 1.43 -7.21
CA ARG A 121 -4.60 0.01 -6.94
C ARG A 121 -4.40 -0.82 -8.20
N HIS A 122 -5.02 -0.43 -9.30
CA HIS A 122 -4.93 -1.17 -10.57
C HIS A 122 -3.48 -1.33 -11.03
N LEU A 123 -2.71 -0.23 -11.05
CA LEU A 123 -1.30 -0.23 -11.44
C LEU A 123 -0.42 -1.02 -10.46
N ALA A 124 -0.66 -0.92 -9.16
CA ALA A 124 0.09 -1.69 -8.17
C ALA A 124 -0.18 -3.20 -8.31
N MET A 125 -1.43 -3.61 -8.51
CA MET A 125 -1.78 -5.02 -8.70
C MET A 125 -1.23 -5.61 -10.01
N MET A 126 -0.93 -4.78 -11.02
CA MET A 126 -0.22 -5.22 -12.22
C MET A 126 1.23 -5.66 -11.95
N MET A 127 1.82 -5.30 -10.80
CA MET A 127 3.15 -5.74 -10.39
C MET A 127 3.15 -7.15 -9.78
N LEU A 128 1.98 -7.74 -9.51
CA LEU A 128 1.81 -9.12 -9.06
C LEU A 128 1.45 -10.02 -10.25
N PRO A 129 1.81 -11.31 -10.27
CA PRO A 129 1.43 -12.27 -11.33
C PRO A 129 -0.08 -12.36 -11.57
N GLU A 130 -0.47 -12.87 -12.74
CA GLU A 130 -1.86 -13.31 -12.96
C GLU A 130 -1.99 -14.75 -12.48
N VAL A 131 -3.01 -14.99 -11.65
CA VAL A 131 -3.40 -16.33 -11.26
C VAL A 131 -3.83 -17.08 -12.52
N LYS A 132 -3.27 -18.25 -12.75
CA LYS A 132 -3.61 -19.10 -13.89
C LYS A 132 -5.00 -19.72 -13.68
N GLU A 133 -5.72 -19.91 -14.78
CA GLU A 133 -7.04 -20.59 -14.74
C GLU A 133 -6.88 -22.11 -14.69
N ASP A 134 -5.78 -22.64 -15.24
CA ASP A 134 -5.50 -24.07 -15.30
C ASP A 134 -5.05 -24.62 -13.95
N TYR A 135 -5.87 -25.51 -13.38
CA TYR A 135 -5.62 -26.12 -12.06
C TYR A 135 -4.30 -26.90 -11.97
N GLU A 136 -3.85 -27.51 -13.08
CA GLU A 136 -2.62 -28.33 -13.11
C GLU A 136 -1.34 -27.50 -12.85
N ASP A 137 -1.40 -26.19 -13.05
CA ASP A 137 -0.29 -25.28 -12.82
C ASP A 137 -0.32 -24.60 -11.44
N LEU A 138 -1.30 -24.92 -10.60
CA LEU A 138 -1.46 -24.32 -9.27
C LEU A 138 -0.61 -25.05 -8.23
N PHE A 139 -0.13 -24.31 -7.24
CA PHE A 139 0.59 -24.87 -6.11
C PHE A 139 -0.39 -25.54 -5.14
N GLU A 140 -0.34 -26.87 -5.08
CA GLU A 140 -1.23 -27.69 -4.26
C GLU A 140 -0.83 -27.71 -2.78
N MET A 141 -1.82 -27.50 -1.91
CA MET A 141 -1.67 -27.48 -0.46
C MET A 141 -2.80 -28.30 0.18
N LEU A 142 -2.42 -29.28 1.00
CA LEU A 142 -3.34 -30.13 1.76
C LEU A 142 -3.08 -29.96 3.24
N ILE A 143 -3.93 -29.21 3.94
CA ILE A 143 -3.68 -28.75 5.32
C ILE A 143 -4.67 -29.36 6.32
N ASP A 144 -4.19 -29.73 7.48
CA ASP A 144 -5.02 -29.99 8.66
C ASP A 144 -5.41 -28.68 9.36
N ARG A 145 -6.70 -28.42 9.56
CA ARG A 145 -7.17 -27.24 10.31
C ARG A 145 -6.56 -27.15 11.71
N ALA A 146 -6.32 -28.28 12.37
CA ALA A 146 -5.71 -28.31 13.70
C ALA A 146 -4.25 -27.81 13.70
N HIS A 147 -3.57 -27.89 12.55
CA HIS A 147 -2.16 -27.51 12.37
C HIS A 147 -2.00 -26.40 11.33
N LEU A 148 -3.03 -25.56 11.16
CA LEU A 148 -3.16 -24.57 10.09
C LEU A 148 -1.88 -23.74 9.88
N LEU A 149 -1.37 -23.10 10.94
CA LEU A 149 -0.22 -22.20 10.84
C LEU A 149 1.08 -22.96 10.52
N GLU A 150 1.31 -24.09 11.18
CA GLU A 150 2.53 -24.88 11.01
C GLU A 150 2.62 -25.48 9.60
N GLU A 151 1.54 -26.10 9.13
CA GLU A 151 1.52 -26.69 7.79
C GLU A 151 1.54 -25.62 6.70
N SER A 152 0.80 -24.51 6.86
CA SER A 152 0.87 -23.37 5.93
C SER A 152 2.29 -22.82 5.82
N PHE A 153 2.97 -22.68 6.96
CA PHE A 153 4.35 -22.21 7.02
C PHE A 153 5.31 -23.19 6.33
N ALA A 154 5.10 -24.50 6.49
CA ALA A 154 5.90 -25.52 5.81
C ALA A 154 5.70 -25.50 4.28
N TYR A 155 4.46 -25.39 3.80
CA TYR A 155 4.13 -25.33 2.37
C TYR A 155 4.68 -24.06 1.71
N ILE A 156 4.22 -22.89 2.17
CA ILE A 156 4.56 -21.60 1.55
C ILE A 156 6.02 -21.22 1.81
N GLY A 157 6.56 -21.55 2.99
CA GLY A 157 7.94 -21.20 3.35
C GLY A 157 9.00 -21.99 2.58
N ARG A 158 8.68 -23.21 2.14
CA ARG A 158 9.62 -24.06 1.37
C ARG A 158 9.41 -24.00 -0.14
N ALA A 159 8.28 -23.47 -0.59
CA ALA A 159 7.96 -23.33 -2.01
C ALA A 159 8.99 -22.45 -2.73
N GLU A 160 9.32 -22.82 -3.97
CA GLU A 160 10.05 -21.95 -4.89
C GLU A 160 9.14 -20.80 -5.32
N SER A 161 9.70 -19.60 -5.44
CA SER A 161 8.95 -18.38 -5.75
C SER A 161 8.14 -18.52 -7.04
N GLU A 162 8.73 -19.09 -8.09
CA GLU A 162 8.08 -19.34 -9.37
C GLU A 162 6.85 -20.28 -9.27
N SER A 163 6.88 -21.27 -8.37
CA SER A 163 5.75 -22.19 -8.19
C SER A 163 4.51 -21.50 -7.60
N LEU A 164 4.72 -20.46 -6.79
CA LEU A 164 3.65 -19.68 -6.18
C LEU A 164 3.03 -18.66 -7.16
N HIS A 165 3.70 -18.34 -8.28
CA HIS A 165 3.20 -17.35 -9.26
C HIS A 165 2.03 -17.87 -10.09
N GLY A 166 1.83 -19.20 -10.17
CA GLY A 166 0.68 -19.81 -10.83
C GLY A 166 -0.63 -19.62 -10.07
N GLY A 167 -0.55 -19.45 -8.74
CA GLY A 167 -1.69 -19.44 -7.83
C GLY A 167 -1.71 -20.67 -6.93
N LEU A 168 -2.67 -20.71 -6.00
CA LEU A 168 -2.81 -21.77 -5.00
C LEU A 168 -4.02 -22.66 -5.28
N PHE A 169 -3.84 -23.96 -5.10
CA PHE A 169 -4.92 -24.94 -4.98
C PHE A 169 -4.92 -25.48 -3.54
N MET A 170 -6.04 -25.35 -2.84
CA MET A 170 -6.11 -25.53 -1.40
C MET A 170 -7.21 -26.51 -1.02
N GLU A 171 -6.86 -27.50 -0.18
CA GLU A 171 -7.79 -28.49 0.39
C GLU A 171 -7.53 -28.67 1.89
N PHE A 172 -8.61 -28.82 2.67
CA PHE A 172 -8.50 -29.23 4.07
C PHE A 172 -8.61 -30.75 4.19
N LYS A 173 -7.73 -31.35 4.99
CA LYS A 173 -7.73 -32.81 5.21
C LYS A 173 -9.07 -33.25 5.81
N ASN A 174 -9.63 -34.32 5.25
CA ASN A 174 -10.91 -34.91 5.66
C ASN A 174 -12.14 -34.01 5.42
N GLU A 175 -12.05 -33.03 4.53
CA GLU A 175 -13.18 -32.21 4.08
C GLU A 175 -13.45 -32.45 2.58
N GLU A 176 -14.72 -32.50 2.18
CA GLU A 176 -15.12 -32.66 0.77
C GLU A 176 -15.11 -31.34 -0.01
N ALA A 177 -14.90 -30.21 0.68
CA ALA A 177 -14.89 -28.90 0.05
C ALA A 177 -13.64 -28.76 -0.83
N THR A 178 -13.85 -28.48 -2.11
CA THR A 178 -12.78 -28.25 -3.10
C THR A 178 -12.99 -26.94 -3.84
N GLY A 179 -11.90 -26.31 -4.29
CA GLY A 179 -11.93 -25.18 -5.21
C GLY A 179 -11.67 -23.80 -4.56
N PRO A 180 -11.93 -22.70 -5.29
CA PRO A 180 -11.50 -21.36 -4.90
C PRO A 180 -12.06 -20.86 -3.56
N GLY A 181 -13.20 -21.39 -3.12
CA GLY A 181 -13.82 -21.05 -1.83
C GLY A 181 -12.96 -21.44 -0.64
N VAL A 182 -12.29 -22.60 -0.69
CA VAL A 182 -11.42 -23.10 0.39
C VAL A 182 -10.18 -22.23 0.53
N MET A 183 -9.58 -21.82 -0.58
CA MET A 183 -8.46 -20.87 -0.59
C MET A 183 -8.88 -19.50 -0.03
N ARG A 184 -10.06 -18.99 -0.40
CA ARG A 184 -10.59 -17.72 0.12
C ARG A 184 -10.86 -17.77 1.62
N GLU A 185 -11.21 -18.94 2.15
CA GLU A 185 -11.35 -19.17 3.58
C GLU A 185 -9.98 -19.28 4.28
N TRP A 186 -9.03 -19.99 3.67
CA TRP A 186 -7.70 -20.22 4.23
C TRP A 186 -6.94 -18.92 4.49
N PHE A 187 -7.01 -17.93 3.57
CA PHE A 187 -6.28 -16.66 3.67
C PHE A 187 -6.56 -15.89 4.97
N PRO A 188 -7.82 -15.53 5.30
CA PRO A 188 -8.14 -14.90 6.59
C PRO A 188 -7.70 -15.74 7.79
N LEU A 189 -7.90 -17.06 7.76
CA LEU A 189 -7.56 -17.93 8.89
C LEU A 189 -6.05 -17.97 9.17
N VAL A 190 -5.22 -18.13 8.13
CA VAL A 190 -3.76 -18.16 8.30
C VAL A 190 -3.22 -16.80 8.69
N VAL A 191 -3.79 -15.71 8.16
CA VAL A 191 -3.41 -14.34 8.54
C VAL A 191 -3.78 -14.08 10.00
N GLU A 192 -5.00 -14.40 10.43
CA GLU A 192 -5.38 -14.29 11.84
C GLU A 192 -4.43 -15.09 12.75
N ALA A 193 -4.05 -16.30 12.34
CA ALA A 193 -3.07 -17.10 13.08
C ALA A 193 -1.68 -16.41 13.15
N ILE A 194 -1.17 -15.84 12.04
CA ILE A 194 0.12 -15.13 12.00
C ILE A 194 0.12 -13.93 12.97
N PHE A 195 -0.95 -13.14 12.96
CA PHE A 195 -1.08 -11.92 13.75
C PHE A 195 -1.60 -12.16 15.17
N ASN A 196 -1.82 -13.42 15.55
CA ASN A 196 -2.20 -13.78 16.90
C ASN A 196 -1.11 -13.36 17.91
N PRO A 197 -1.46 -12.63 18.99
CA PRO A 197 -0.51 -12.20 20.03
C PRO A 197 0.31 -13.34 20.65
N GLU A 198 -0.21 -14.57 20.69
CA GLU A 198 0.48 -15.75 21.24
C GLU A 198 1.75 -16.11 20.47
N ASN A 199 1.83 -15.77 19.18
CA ASN A 199 3.01 -16.02 18.36
C ASN A 199 4.13 -15.00 18.58
N ALA A 200 3.84 -13.89 19.28
CA ALA A 200 4.78 -12.81 19.57
C ALA A 200 5.49 -12.21 18.34
N LEU A 201 4.92 -12.37 17.14
CA LEU A 201 5.47 -11.85 15.89
C LEU A 201 5.10 -10.38 15.66
N PHE A 202 3.82 -10.04 15.83
CA PHE A 202 3.28 -8.71 15.58
C PHE A 202 2.58 -8.17 16.82
N LEU A 203 2.47 -6.84 16.90
CA LEU A 203 1.74 -6.12 17.94
C LEU A 203 0.60 -5.36 17.28
N ALA A 204 -0.60 -5.45 17.87
CA ALA A 204 -1.73 -4.64 17.47
C ALA A 204 -1.57 -3.21 18.01
N CYS A 205 -1.95 -2.21 17.21
CA CYS A 205 -1.97 -0.82 17.64
C CYS A 205 -3.04 -0.63 18.74
N PRO A 206 -2.73 0.07 19.85
CA PRO A 206 -3.66 0.16 20.98
C PRO A 206 -5.05 0.72 20.65
N ASN A 207 -5.11 1.66 19.70
CA ASN A 207 -6.35 2.33 19.30
C ASN A 207 -7.07 1.65 18.12
N ASP A 208 -6.39 0.73 17.41
CA ASP A 208 -6.93 0.01 16.26
C ASP A 208 -6.37 -1.43 16.27
N ARG A 209 -7.19 -2.36 16.78
CA ARG A 209 -6.79 -3.77 16.96
C ARG A 209 -6.64 -4.53 15.65
N ARG A 210 -7.05 -3.96 14.51
CA ARG A 210 -6.87 -4.56 13.18
C ARG A 210 -5.55 -4.16 12.54
N ARG A 211 -4.87 -3.17 13.12
CA ARG A 211 -3.63 -2.60 12.59
C ARG A 211 -2.44 -3.16 13.33
N PHE A 212 -1.47 -3.68 12.58
CA PHE A 212 -0.34 -4.41 13.17
C PHE A 212 1.01 -3.88 12.71
N TYR A 213 1.98 -3.91 13.62
CA TYR A 213 3.39 -3.65 13.34
C TYR A 213 4.29 -4.75 13.93
N PRO A 214 5.53 -4.94 13.43
CA PRO A 214 6.40 -6.01 13.92
C PRO A 214 6.74 -5.84 15.40
N ASN A 215 6.70 -6.95 16.16
CA ASN A 215 7.13 -6.97 17.54
C ASN A 215 8.67 -6.90 17.62
N PRO A 216 9.26 -5.86 18.24
CA PRO A 216 10.71 -5.79 18.47
C PRO A 216 11.24 -6.97 19.28
N ALA A 217 10.41 -7.55 20.16
CA ALA A 217 10.76 -8.70 20.99
C ALA A 217 10.52 -10.05 20.32
N SER A 218 10.20 -10.09 19.01
CA SER A 218 9.88 -11.33 18.27
C SER A 218 10.95 -12.42 18.32
N LYS A 219 12.20 -12.09 18.70
CA LYS A 219 13.28 -13.06 18.93
C LYS A 219 12.96 -14.14 19.97
N VAL A 220 11.93 -13.95 20.80
CA VAL A 220 11.38 -15.01 21.67
C VAL A 220 10.94 -16.25 20.89
N GLN A 221 10.54 -16.08 19.62
CA GLN A 221 10.17 -17.14 18.70
C GLN A 221 11.42 -17.55 17.89
N PRO A 222 11.98 -18.77 18.07
CA PRO A 222 13.24 -19.17 17.43
C PRO A 222 13.31 -19.00 15.91
N ARG A 223 12.17 -19.14 15.21
CA ARG A 223 12.08 -19.01 13.74
C ARG A 223 11.44 -17.68 13.30
N HIS A 224 11.46 -16.64 14.14
CA HIS A 224 10.70 -15.41 13.87
C HIS A 224 11.00 -14.78 12.51
N LEU A 225 12.27 -14.72 12.07
CA LEU A 225 12.64 -14.15 10.77
C LEU A 225 12.08 -14.96 9.59
N GLU A 226 12.02 -16.28 9.71
CA GLU A 226 11.38 -17.13 8.70
C GLU A 226 9.87 -16.89 8.68
N PHE A 227 9.24 -16.71 9.85
CA PHE A 227 7.83 -16.33 9.94
C PHE A 227 7.54 -14.96 9.32
N PHE A 228 8.42 -13.97 9.47
CA PHE A 228 8.26 -12.68 8.79
C PHE A 228 8.35 -12.84 7.26
N ASN A 229 9.28 -13.65 6.76
CA ASN A 229 9.34 -13.96 5.33
C ASN A 229 8.07 -14.67 4.84
N PHE A 230 7.60 -15.68 5.56
CA PHE A 230 6.33 -16.33 5.29
C PHE A 230 5.15 -15.36 5.31
N SER A 231 5.09 -14.45 6.29
CA SER A 231 4.04 -13.42 6.39
C SER A 231 4.04 -12.51 5.16
N GLY A 232 5.23 -12.09 4.70
CA GLY A 232 5.38 -11.30 3.47
C GLY A 232 4.85 -12.03 2.24
N ARG A 233 5.16 -13.33 2.11
CA ARG A 233 4.64 -14.18 1.02
C ARG A 233 3.11 -14.29 1.08
N VAL A 234 2.55 -14.60 2.25
CA VAL A 234 1.10 -14.76 2.44
C VAL A 234 0.34 -13.47 2.11
N ILE A 235 0.82 -12.31 2.58
CA ILE A 235 0.17 -11.02 2.28
C ILE A 235 0.24 -10.72 0.78
N ALA A 236 1.39 -10.94 0.12
CA ALA A 236 1.49 -10.73 -1.32
C ALA A 236 0.61 -11.69 -2.13
N LEU A 237 0.51 -12.96 -1.71
CA LEU A 237 -0.38 -13.95 -2.29
C LEU A 237 -1.86 -13.56 -2.13
N ALA A 238 -2.25 -13.05 -0.95
CA ALA A 238 -3.61 -12.56 -0.73
C ALA A 238 -3.97 -11.42 -1.69
N LEU A 239 -3.04 -10.48 -1.89
CA LEU A 239 -3.19 -9.40 -2.87
C LEU A 239 -3.28 -9.94 -4.31
N MET A 240 -2.44 -10.91 -4.68
CA MET A 240 -2.43 -11.55 -5.99
C MET A 240 -3.76 -12.24 -6.29
N HIS A 241 -4.32 -12.95 -5.31
CA HIS A 241 -5.62 -13.62 -5.39
C HIS A 241 -6.82 -12.67 -5.15
N LYS A 242 -6.58 -11.40 -4.84
CA LYS A 242 -7.59 -10.38 -4.52
C LYS A 242 -8.49 -10.80 -3.35
N VAL A 243 -7.91 -11.42 -2.33
CA VAL A 243 -8.61 -11.86 -1.12
C VAL A 243 -8.34 -10.87 0.01
N GLN A 244 -9.41 -10.40 0.63
CA GLN A 244 -9.35 -9.59 1.84
C GLN A 244 -9.07 -10.49 3.04
N VAL A 245 -8.16 -10.06 3.91
CA VAL A 245 -7.61 -10.86 5.02
C VAL A 245 -7.98 -10.34 6.40
N GLY A 246 -8.73 -9.23 6.47
CA GLY A 246 -9.33 -8.74 7.72
C GLY A 246 -8.38 -7.98 8.66
N ILE A 247 -7.12 -7.77 8.27
CA ILE A 247 -6.13 -6.96 8.99
C ILE A 247 -5.49 -5.93 8.07
N VAL A 248 -4.84 -4.93 8.66
CA VAL A 248 -4.10 -3.88 7.95
C VAL A 248 -2.72 -3.66 8.56
N LEU A 249 -1.80 -3.14 7.76
CA LEU A 249 -0.44 -2.82 8.22
C LEU A 249 -0.42 -1.45 8.89
N ASP A 250 0.35 -1.31 9.96
CA ASP A 250 0.58 -0.02 10.59
C ASP A 250 1.35 0.94 9.66
N ARG A 251 1.13 2.24 9.86
CA ARG A 251 1.78 3.32 9.12
C ARG A 251 3.31 3.21 9.14
N VAL A 252 3.90 2.88 10.29
CA VAL A 252 5.35 2.72 10.46
C VAL A 252 5.89 1.57 9.61
N LEU A 253 5.18 0.44 9.59
CA LEU A 253 5.56 -0.71 8.77
C LEU A 253 5.42 -0.38 7.28
N PHE A 254 4.30 0.22 6.89
CA PHE A 254 4.03 0.64 5.52
C PHE A 254 5.12 1.59 4.98
N LEU A 255 5.48 2.63 5.74
CA LEU A 255 6.49 3.61 5.35
C LEU A 255 7.87 2.97 5.22
N GLN A 256 8.25 2.08 6.13
CA GLN A 256 9.52 1.35 6.02
C GLN A 256 9.56 0.46 4.79
N LEU A 257 8.47 -0.26 4.48
CA LEU A 257 8.38 -1.06 3.28
C LEU A 257 8.47 -0.20 2.02
N ALA A 258 7.92 1.02 2.04
CA ALA A 258 8.07 2.02 0.98
C ALA A 258 9.46 2.67 0.89
N GLY A 259 10.35 2.42 1.85
CA GLY A 259 11.67 3.05 1.96
C GLY A 259 11.61 4.53 2.36
N ALA A 260 10.57 4.94 3.09
CA ALA A 260 10.39 6.28 3.62
C ALA A 260 10.91 6.39 5.07
N ASP A 261 11.31 7.60 5.45
CA ASP A 261 11.70 7.92 6.82
C ASP A 261 10.49 7.93 7.76
N ILE A 262 10.73 7.60 9.03
CA ILE A 262 9.72 7.62 10.09
C ILE A 262 9.86 8.90 10.91
N HIS A 263 8.76 9.60 11.10
CA HIS A 263 8.66 10.81 11.89
C HIS A 263 7.74 10.62 13.11
N LEU A 264 7.75 11.60 14.02
CA LEU A 264 6.96 11.55 15.25
C LEU A 264 5.46 11.35 15.00
N GLU A 265 4.91 11.98 13.96
CA GLU A 265 3.48 11.82 13.67
C GLU A 265 3.11 10.42 13.19
N ASP A 266 4.07 9.67 12.63
CA ASP A 266 3.83 8.34 12.07
C ASP A 266 3.69 7.27 13.15
N ILE A 267 4.24 7.50 14.35
CA ILE A 267 4.23 6.53 15.47
C ILE A 267 3.01 6.66 16.37
N ARG A 268 2.12 7.62 16.09
CA ARG A 268 0.99 7.98 16.95
C ARG A 268 0.11 6.79 17.29
N ASP A 269 -0.19 5.96 16.30
CA ASP A 269 -1.09 4.82 16.46
C ASP A 269 -0.35 3.59 16.98
N ALA A 270 0.90 3.39 16.59
CA ALA A 270 1.74 2.28 17.04
C ALA A 270 2.11 2.38 18.53
N ASP A 271 2.41 3.59 19.02
CA ASP A 271 2.73 3.83 20.44
C ASP A 271 2.26 5.22 20.90
N PRO A 272 0.96 5.35 21.25
CA PRO A 272 0.37 6.60 21.71
C PRO A 272 1.07 7.18 22.95
N ILE A 273 1.59 6.32 23.83
CA ILE A 273 2.25 6.74 25.08
C ILE A 273 3.59 7.40 24.76
N LEU A 274 4.42 6.76 23.92
CA LEU A 274 5.67 7.35 23.48
C LEU A 274 5.44 8.61 22.65
N TYR A 275 4.43 8.61 21.77
CA TYR A 275 4.05 9.79 21.00
C TYR A 275 3.75 11.00 21.92
N SER A 276 2.88 10.81 22.92
CA SER A 276 2.54 11.86 23.89
C SER A 276 3.76 12.31 24.71
N SER A 277 4.62 11.37 25.12
CA SER A 277 5.84 11.69 25.87
C SER A 277 6.82 12.53 25.04
N CYS A 278 7.02 12.18 23.77
CA CYS A 278 7.85 12.96 22.85
C CYS A 278 7.28 14.36 22.61
N LYS A 279 5.96 14.49 22.43
CA LYS A 279 5.30 15.80 22.31
C LYS A 279 5.51 16.66 23.55
N GLN A 280 5.36 16.09 24.74
CA GLN A 280 5.62 16.81 25.99
C GLN A 280 7.07 17.32 26.08
N ILE A 281 8.06 16.54 25.65
CA ILE A 281 9.46 16.98 25.63
C ILE A 281 9.69 18.13 24.63
N LEU A 282 9.05 18.08 23.46
CA LEU A 282 9.14 19.14 22.44
C LEU A 282 8.48 20.46 22.90
N ASP A 283 7.35 20.36 23.59
CA ASP A 283 6.57 21.53 24.00
C ASP A 283 7.00 22.06 25.38
N MET A 284 7.90 21.37 26.06
CA MET A 284 8.40 21.76 27.39
C MET A 284 9.11 23.11 27.38
N ASP A 285 8.97 23.86 28.47
CA ASP A 285 9.69 25.11 28.66
C ASP A 285 11.22 24.90 28.61
N ALA A 286 11.92 25.85 27.97
CA ALA A 286 13.35 25.75 27.73
C ALA A 286 14.17 25.83 29.02
N GLU A 287 13.78 26.67 29.99
CA GLU A 287 14.50 26.80 31.26
C GLU A 287 14.34 25.52 32.09
N PHE A 288 13.15 24.92 32.05
CA PHE A 288 12.89 23.67 32.77
C PHE A 288 13.71 22.50 32.19
N ILE A 289 13.72 22.30 30.87
CA ILE A 289 14.49 21.20 30.27
C ILE A 289 16.01 21.42 30.42
N ASP A 290 16.48 22.66 30.32
CA ASP A 290 17.91 23.00 30.47
C ASP A 290 18.41 22.85 31.92
N SER A 291 17.49 22.78 32.89
CA SER A 291 17.80 22.50 34.30
C SER A 291 18.15 21.03 34.59
N ASP A 292 18.09 20.14 33.59
CA ASP A 292 18.29 18.69 33.72
C ASP A 292 17.32 18.02 34.71
N ALA A 293 16.15 18.62 34.96
CA ALA A 293 15.16 18.09 35.89
C ALA A 293 14.59 16.72 35.45
N LEU A 294 14.64 16.40 34.15
CA LEU A 294 14.18 15.12 33.62
C LEU A 294 15.23 14.00 33.68
N GLY A 295 16.52 14.32 33.86
CA GLY A 295 17.61 13.35 33.86
C GLY A 295 17.72 12.55 32.55
N LEU A 296 17.30 13.13 31.42
CA LEU A 296 17.33 12.46 30.12
C LEU A 296 18.70 12.60 29.48
N THR A 297 19.20 11.48 28.94
CA THR A 297 20.41 11.44 28.11
C THR A 297 20.11 10.75 26.78
N PHE A 298 21.05 10.76 25.83
CA PHE A 298 20.89 10.11 24.52
C PHE A 298 21.02 8.58 24.61
N VAL A 299 20.14 7.99 25.42
CA VAL A 299 20.10 6.58 25.78
C VAL A 299 18.67 6.12 25.76
N ARG A 300 18.43 4.93 25.21
CA ARG A 300 17.15 4.23 25.32
C ARG A 300 17.31 3.01 26.20
N GLU A 301 16.37 2.87 27.12
CA GLU A 301 16.22 1.67 27.93
C GLU A 301 14.99 0.90 27.47
N PHE A 302 15.12 -0.42 27.40
CA PHE A 302 14.03 -1.31 27.02
C PHE A 302 14.25 -2.70 27.60
N GLU A 303 13.16 -3.45 27.72
CA GLU A 303 13.20 -4.84 28.16
C GLU A 303 13.30 -5.77 26.95
N GLU A 304 14.24 -6.71 26.98
CA GLU A 304 14.39 -7.76 25.98
C GLU A 304 14.62 -9.09 26.72
N LEU A 305 13.72 -10.07 26.50
CA LEU A 305 13.78 -11.39 27.14
C LEU A 305 13.85 -11.34 28.68
N GLY A 306 13.08 -10.44 29.31
CA GLY A 306 13.08 -10.26 30.77
C GLY A 306 14.30 -9.51 31.32
N SER A 307 15.20 -9.01 30.45
CA SER A 307 16.39 -8.26 30.85
C SER A 307 16.30 -6.79 30.41
N ARG A 308 16.59 -5.86 31.33
CA ARG A 308 16.67 -4.42 31.01
C ARG A 308 17.97 -4.16 30.26
N LYS A 309 17.87 -3.70 29.01
CA LYS A 309 18.97 -3.30 28.16
C LYS A 309 19.00 -1.78 28.00
N VAL A 310 20.21 -1.26 27.81
CA VAL A 310 20.50 0.15 27.70
C VAL A 310 21.36 0.36 26.45
N VAL A 311 20.86 1.12 25.48
CA VAL A 311 21.55 1.41 24.22
C VAL A 311 21.77 2.91 24.09
N GLN A 312 22.98 3.31 23.71
CA GLN A 312 23.28 4.72 23.39
C GLN A 312 22.76 5.03 21.99
N LEU A 313 21.95 6.09 21.87
CA LEU A 313 21.34 6.51 20.62
C LEU A 313 22.34 7.16 19.65
N CYS A 314 23.43 7.69 20.19
CA CYS A 314 24.55 8.27 19.45
C CYS A 314 25.88 7.99 20.17
N PRO A 315 27.03 8.23 19.52
CA PRO A 315 28.34 8.11 20.17
C PRO A 315 28.41 8.98 21.43
N ASN A 316 28.83 8.39 22.55
CA ASN A 316 28.90 9.05 23.85
C ASN A 316 27.55 9.56 24.41
N GLY A 317 26.43 9.02 23.93
CA GLY A 317 25.08 9.47 24.28
C GLY A 317 24.75 9.44 25.78
N LYS A 318 25.38 8.55 26.56
CA LYS A 318 25.26 8.53 28.04
C LYS A 318 25.70 9.83 28.71
N ASN A 319 26.59 10.59 28.09
CA ASN A 319 27.16 11.82 28.63
C ASN A 319 26.56 13.08 27.99
N ILE A 320 25.56 12.92 27.11
CA ILE A 320 24.88 14.03 26.43
C ILE A 320 23.52 14.20 27.09
N ILE A 321 23.37 15.27 27.87
CA ILE A 321 22.10 15.64 28.51
C ILE A 321 21.16 16.22 27.45
N VAL A 322 19.90 15.84 27.51
CA VAL A 322 18.84 16.40 26.65
C VAL A 322 18.47 17.79 27.15
N ASN A 323 18.46 18.77 26.25
CA ASN A 323 18.21 20.18 26.51
C ASN A 323 17.40 20.81 25.37
N SER A 324 17.05 22.08 25.51
CA SER A 324 16.22 22.83 24.55
C SER A 324 16.77 22.84 23.12
N LYS A 325 18.11 22.75 22.96
CA LYS A 325 18.79 22.81 21.65
C LYS A 325 18.89 21.45 20.96
N ASN A 326 18.88 20.35 21.70
CA ASN A 326 19.12 19.01 21.15
C ASN A 326 17.92 18.04 21.28
N ARG A 327 16.84 18.45 21.96
CA ARG A 327 15.64 17.62 22.18
C ARG A 327 15.00 17.06 20.91
N GLU A 328 15.02 17.82 19.80
CA GLU A 328 14.50 17.34 18.52
C GLU A 328 15.31 16.16 17.98
N GLU A 329 16.64 16.25 18.03
CA GLU A 329 17.53 15.18 17.60
C GLU A 329 17.43 13.96 18.53
N TYR A 330 17.31 14.18 19.85
CA TYR A 330 17.05 13.10 20.80
C TYR A 330 15.79 12.31 20.42
N ILE A 331 14.68 13.00 20.16
CA ILE A 331 13.41 12.37 19.78
C ILE A 331 13.53 11.64 18.45
N LYS A 332 14.17 12.26 17.45
CA LYS A 332 14.41 11.63 16.15
C LYS A 332 15.18 10.31 16.29
N LEU A 333 16.27 10.30 17.06
CA LEU A 333 17.07 9.10 17.29
C LEU A 333 16.32 8.05 18.12
N LEU A 334 15.52 8.48 19.10
CA LEU A 334 14.69 7.60 19.92
C LEU A 334 13.65 6.86 19.06
N ILE A 335 12.96 7.59 18.19
CA ILE A 335 11.97 7.04 17.23
C ILE A 335 12.68 6.09 16.26
N HIS A 336 13.76 6.54 15.62
CA HIS A 336 14.51 5.73 14.67
C HIS A 336 14.98 4.41 15.30
N HIS A 337 15.55 4.47 16.51
CA HIS A 337 16.01 3.26 17.17
C HIS A 337 14.85 2.32 17.52
N ARG A 338 13.71 2.82 18.02
CA ARG A 338 12.56 1.99 18.40
C ARG A 338 11.83 1.37 17.22
N PHE A 339 11.57 2.15 16.18
CA PHE A 339 10.68 1.76 15.11
C PHE A 339 11.40 1.34 13.84
N VAL A 340 12.69 1.66 13.67
CA VAL A 340 13.46 1.28 12.49
C VAL A 340 14.54 0.28 12.88
N THR A 341 15.48 0.67 13.75
CA THR A 341 16.62 -0.19 14.09
C THR A 341 16.20 -1.49 14.77
N SER A 342 15.26 -1.43 15.73
CA SER A 342 14.86 -2.59 16.53
C SER A 342 14.07 -3.67 15.75
N ILE A 343 13.53 -3.32 14.58
CA ILE A 343 12.72 -4.23 13.75
C ILE A 343 13.28 -4.42 12.33
N SER A 344 14.51 -3.96 12.08
CA SER A 344 15.08 -3.90 10.72
C SER A 344 15.18 -5.28 10.06
N GLU A 345 15.57 -6.32 10.81
CA GLU A 345 15.64 -7.70 10.31
C GLU A 345 14.26 -8.25 9.97
N GLN A 346 13.27 -8.01 10.84
CA GLN A 346 11.89 -8.43 10.67
C GLN A 346 11.28 -7.82 9.40
N VAL A 347 11.42 -6.50 9.24
CA VAL A 347 10.94 -5.75 8.06
C VAL A 347 11.66 -6.24 6.80
N SER A 348 12.98 -6.47 6.86
CA SER A 348 13.75 -6.98 5.72
C SER A 348 13.28 -8.36 5.29
N HIS A 349 13.04 -9.27 6.23
CA HIS A 349 12.53 -10.61 5.94
C HIS A 349 11.11 -10.59 5.36
N PHE A 350 10.22 -9.77 5.93
CA PHE A 350 8.89 -9.52 5.38
C PHE A 350 8.96 -8.99 3.95
N ALA A 351 9.77 -7.96 3.70
CA ALA A 351 9.94 -7.39 2.38
C ALA A 351 10.51 -8.40 1.37
N ARG A 352 11.43 -9.27 1.79
CA ARG A 352 11.94 -10.38 0.95
C ARG A 352 10.83 -11.36 0.59
N GLY A 353 10.03 -11.77 1.57
CA GLY A 353 8.92 -12.69 1.32
C GLY A 353 7.86 -12.08 0.40
N PHE A 354 7.56 -10.80 0.58
CA PHE A 354 6.69 -10.06 -0.33
C PHE A 354 7.28 -9.98 -1.75
N SER A 355 8.59 -9.76 -1.85
CA SER A 355 9.32 -9.71 -3.12
C SER A 355 9.29 -11.03 -3.89
N ASP A 356 9.20 -12.16 -3.19
CA ASP A 356 9.16 -13.49 -3.83
C ASP A 356 7.93 -13.64 -4.74
N ILE A 357 6.84 -12.94 -4.45
CA ILE A 357 5.58 -13.01 -5.21
C ILE A 357 5.48 -11.92 -6.28
N LEU A 358 6.24 -10.83 -6.17
CA LEU A 358 6.23 -9.77 -7.18
C LEU A 358 6.82 -10.25 -8.51
N LEU A 359 6.35 -9.66 -9.62
CA LEU A 359 6.92 -9.89 -10.94
C LEU A 359 8.40 -9.48 -10.98
N LYS A 360 9.22 -10.25 -11.71
CA LYS A 360 10.67 -10.00 -11.84
C LYS A 360 10.93 -8.55 -12.26
N GLY A 361 11.82 -7.88 -11.53
CA GLY A 361 12.18 -6.46 -11.74
C GLY A 361 11.34 -5.47 -10.92
N SER A 362 10.25 -5.90 -10.30
CA SER A 362 9.50 -5.10 -9.33
C SER A 362 10.17 -5.12 -7.97
N LEU A 363 10.31 -3.95 -7.35
CA LEU A 363 10.83 -3.83 -5.98
C LEU A 363 9.66 -3.65 -5.01
N PRO A 364 9.67 -4.31 -3.83
CA PRO A 364 8.67 -4.07 -2.78
C PRO A 364 8.56 -2.59 -2.44
N SER A 365 9.68 -1.88 -2.29
CA SER A 365 9.67 -0.45 -2.00
C SER A 365 8.98 0.39 -3.06
N PHE A 366 9.12 0.01 -4.33
CA PHE A 366 8.38 0.67 -5.41
C PHE A 366 6.88 0.39 -5.31
N PHE A 367 6.48 -0.85 -5.04
CA PHE A 367 5.08 -1.24 -4.83
C PHE A 367 4.44 -0.42 -3.70
N PHE A 368 5.02 -0.43 -2.49
CA PHE A 368 4.46 0.30 -1.35
C PHE A 368 4.51 1.81 -1.57
N ARG A 369 5.59 2.33 -2.16
CA ARG A 369 5.70 3.76 -2.47
C ARG A 369 4.68 4.21 -3.51
N SER A 370 4.18 3.33 -4.36
CA SER A 370 3.16 3.65 -5.38
C SER A 370 1.75 3.84 -4.80
N LEU A 371 1.51 3.34 -3.58
CA LEU A 371 0.22 3.38 -2.89
C LEU A 371 0.21 4.44 -1.78
N GLU A 372 -0.96 4.94 -1.43
CA GLU A 372 -1.24 5.54 -0.12
C GLU A 372 -1.55 4.44 0.90
N LEU A 373 -1.40 4.72 2.20
CA LEU A 373 -1.71 3.73 3.25
C LEU A 373 -3.17 3.27 3.14
N GLN A 374 -4.10 4.20 2.92
CA GLN A 374 -5.52 3.90 2.74
C GLN A 374 -5.77 3.00 1.52
N ASP A 375 -4.95 3.12 0.47
CA ASP A 375 -5.11 2.26 -0.70
C ASP A 375 -4.82 0.80 -0.33
N LEU A 376 -3.76 0.56 0.44
CA LEU A 376 -3.42 -0.79 0.90
C LEU A 376 -4.47 -1.32 1.88
N ASP A 377 -4.93 -0.48 2.82
CA ASP A 377 -5.97 -0.84 3.79
C ASP A 377 -7.25 -1.31 3.08
N TRP A 378 -7.70 -0.60 2.04
CA TRP A 378 -8.86 -1.01 1.25
C TRP A 378 -8.66 -2.32 0.49
N VAL A 379 -7.44 -2.63 0.06
CA VAL A 379 -7.19 -3.92 -0.64
C VAL A 379 -7.15 -5.08 0.36
N LEU A 380 -6.61 -4.88 1.55
CA LEU A 380 -6.46 -5.93 2.57
C LEU A 380 -7.71 -6.16 3.40
N TYR A 381 -8.45 -5.10 3.73
CA TYR A 381 -9.61 -5.16 4.63
C TYR A 381 -10.92 -4.86 3.92
N GLY A 382 -10.90 -4.06 2.86
CA GLY A 382 -12.11 -3.56 2.21
C GLY A 382 -12.51 -2.16 2.70
N SER A 383 -13.73 -1.76 2.37
CA SER A 383 -14.25 -0.44 2.73
C SER A 383 -14.88 -0.45 4.13
N ASP A 384 -14.55 0.55 4.95
CA ASP A 384 -15.26 0.87 6.19
C ASP A 384 -16.55 1.65 5.94
N ALA A 385 -16.87 1.97 4.68
CA ALA A 385 -18.10 2.68 4.35
C ALA A 385 -19.34 1.83 4.71
N PRO A 386 -20.43 2.45 5.18
CA PRO A 386 -21.69 1.77 5.35
C PRO A 386 -22.09 1.03 4.07
N ILE A 387 -22.60 -0.19 4.23
CA ILE A 387 -23.11 -0.99 3.12
C ILE A 387 -24.19 -0.18 2.39
N CYS A 388 -23.99 0.08 1.10
CA CYS A 388 -24.98 0.68 0.22
C CYS A 388 -25.96 -0.41 -0.21
N VAL A 389 -27.19 -0.35 0.30
CA VAL A 389 -28.22 -1.37 0.01
C VAL A 389 -28.62 -1.34 -1.45
N GLU A 390 -28.64 -0.15 -2.05
CA GLU A 390 -28.94 0.07 -3.45
C GLU A 390 -27.90 -0.60 -4.36
N ASP A 391 -26.61 -0.40 -4.07
CA ASP A 391 -25.50 -1.01 -4.82
C ASP A 391 -25.52 -2.54 -4.69
N TRP A 392 -25.75 -3.06 -3.48
CA TRP A 392 -25.86 -4.50 -3.28
C TRP A 392 -27.05 -5.08 -4.04
N LYS A 393 -28.20 -4.39 -4.01
CA LYS A 393 -29.38 -4.82 -4.75
C LYS A 393 -29.16 -4.85 -6.26
N GLU A 394 -28.46 -3.85 -6.81
CA GLU A 394 -28.11 -3.78 -8.23
C GLU A 394 -27.17 -4.92 -8.68
N HIS A 395 -26.32 -5.41 -7.77
CA HIS A 395 -25.35 -6.49 -8.04
C HIS A 395 -25.77 -7.86 -7.46
N THR A 396 -27.07 -8.07 -7.23
CA THR A 396 -27.59 -9.36 -6.72
C THR A 396 -28.19 -10.19 -7.85
N ASP A 397 -27.66 -11.40 -8.06
CA ASP A 397 -28.25 -12.39 -8.95
C ASP A 397 -29.30 -13.23 -8.21
N TYR A 398 -30.52 -13.29 -8.77
CA TYR A 398 -31.63 -14.05 -8.21
C TYR A 398 -31.77 -15.39 -8.95
N ASN A 399 -31.51 -16.49 -8.25
CA ASN A 399 -31.68 -17.85 -8.78
C ASN A 399 -33.03 -18.43 -8.34
N GLY A 400 -33.94 -18.61 -9.28
CA GLY A 400 -35.29 -19.16 -9.02
C GLY A 400 -36.31 -18.14 -8.48
N PHE A 401 -35.94 -16.86 -8.44
CA PHE A 401 -36.81 -15.73 -8.10
C PHE A 401 -36.55 -14.59 -9.09
N GLU A 402 -37.54 -13.72 -9.28
CA GLU A 402 -37.39 -12.46 -9.98
C GLU A 402 -37.28 -11.30 -8.97
N GLU A 403 -36.63 -10.20 -9.36
CA GLU A 403 -36.52 -9.01 -8.50
C GLU A 403 -37.90 -8.44 -8.06
N THR A 404 -38.91 -8.70 -8.89
CA THR A 404 -40.31 -8.31 -8.70
C THR A 404 -41.06 -9.17 -7.68
N ASP A 405 -40.50 -10.31 -7.27
CA ASP A 405 -41.18 -11.24 -6.38
C ASP A 405 -41.40 -10.62 -4.98
N PRO A 406 -42.57 -10.86 -4.35
CA PRO A 406 -42.87 -10.36 -3.01
C PRO A 406 -41.80 -10.73 -1.98
N GLN A 407 -41.24 -11.93 -2.08
CA GLN A 407 -40.20 -12.45 -1.20
C GLN A 407 -38.91 -11.62 -1.30
N ILE A 408 -38.49 -11.24 -2.52
CA ILE A 408 -37.31 -10.40 -2.75
C ILE A 408 -37.57 -8.98 -2.25
N SER A 409 -38.77 -8.44 -2.48
CA SER A 409 -39.17 -7.14 -1.92
C SER A 409 -39.13 -7.13 -0.39
N TRP A 410 -39.62 -8.19 0.25
CA TRP A 410 -39.59 -8.33 1.71
C TRP A 410 -38.17 -8.45 2.24
N PHE A 411 -37.32 -9.25 1.59
CA PHE A 411 -35.91 -9.39 1.96
C PHE A 411 -35.22 -8.02 2.03
N TRP A 412 -35.27 -7.22 0.95
CA TRP A 412 -34.62 -5.91 0.92
C TRP A 412 -35.21 -4.92 1.91
N LYS A 413 -36.53 -4.94 2.13
CA LYS A 413 -37.18 -4.11 3.16
C LYS A 413 -36.67 -4.46 4.55
N VAL A 414 -36.68 -5.73 4.92
CA VAL A 414 -36.19 -6.19 6.24
C VAL A 414 -34.72 -5.84 6.41
N PHE A 415 -33.90 -6.07 5.39
CA PHE A 415 -32.47 -5.79 5.45
C PHE A 415 -32.15 -4.30 5.63
N PHE A 416 -32.86 -3.43 4.89
CA PHE A 416 -32.77 -1.98 5.07
C PHE A 416 -33.15 -1.55 6.50
N PHE A 417 -34.22 -2.13 7.06
CA PHE A 417 -34.62 -1.89 8.46
C PHE A 417 -33.58 -2.37 9.48
N LEU A 418 -32.95 -3.52 9.24
CA LEU A 418 -31.92 -4.07 10.13
C LEU A 418 -30.65 -3.21 10.12
N LEU A 419 -30.16 -2.82 8.95
CA LEU A 419 -28.97 -1.96 8.83
C LEU A 419 -29.22 -0.57 9.45
N SER A 420 -30.36 0.05 9.14
CA SER A 420 -30.71 1.35 9.73
C SER A 420 -30.84 1.28 11.26
N SER A 421 -31.41 0.20 11.80
CA SER A 421 -31.50 0.00 13.25
C SER A 421 -30.13 -0.29 13.88
N TRP A 422 -29.28 -1.10 13.24
CA TRP A 422 -27.94 -1.42 13.76
C TRP A 422 -27.04 -0.18 13.83
N PHE A 423 -27.08 0.69 12.82
CA PHE A 423 -26.38 1.98 12.85
C PHE A 423 -26.91 2.92 13.95
N ILE A 424 -28.21 2.92 14.23
CA ILE A 424 -28.81 3.73 15.29
C ILE A 424 -28.42 3.23 16.70
N TYR A 425 -28.26 1.93 16.89
CA TYR A 425 -28.02 1.34 18.22
C TYR A 425 -26.54 1.04 18.53
N TYR A 426 -25.69 0.82 17.54
CA TYR A 426 -24.31 0.36 17.73
C TYR A 426 -23.25 1.17 16.94
N GLY A 427 -23.66 2.17 16.15
CA GLY A 427 -22.74 3.07 15.48
C GLY A 427 -22.30 4.21 16.41
N SER A 428 -21.21 4.01 17.15
CA SER A 428 -20.47 5.07 17.86
C SER A 428 -18.98 4.82 17.76
#